data_AF-D4BN08-F1
#
_entry.id   AF-D4BN08-F1
#
_cell.length_a   1.000
_cell.length_b   1.000
_cell.length_c   1.000
_cell.angle_alpha   90.00
_cell.angle_beta   90.00
_cell.angle_gamma   90.00
#
_symmetry.space_group_name_H-M   'P 1'
#
loop_
_entity.id
_entity.type
_entity.pdbx_description
1 polymer ?
#
loop_
_entity_poly.entity_id
_entity_poly.type
_entity_poly.pdbx_seq_one_letter_code
_entity_poly.pdbx_strand_id
1 'polypeptide(L)' 'MTKLTLSIDEHTIERGKLYARRQGRTLSSIVEDYLESLTREDSTAQLSPSIRALMGIGQGPADENDYRWHLMEKNS' A
#
# COMPACT_ATOMS: atom_id res chain seq x y z
N MET A 1 -8.47 -9.55 -25.48
CA MET A 1 -8.95 -10.08 -24.19
C MET A 1 -8.45 -11.50 -24.07
N THR A 2 -7.55 -11.76 -23.13
CA THR A 2 -7.00 -13.09 -22.86
C THR A 2 -7.65 -13.63 -21.58
N LYS A 3 -7.93 -14.94 -21.53
CA LYS A 3 -8.58 -15.58 -20.37
C LYS A 3 -7.58 -16.50 -19.69
N LEU A 4 -7.28 -16.22 -18.43
CA LEU A 4 -6.47 -17.07 -17.56
C LEU A 4 -7.38 -17.81 -16.57
N THR A 5 -7.22 -19.13 -16.47
CA THR A 5 -7.91 -19.96 -15.49
C THR A 5 -6.89 -20.42 -14.45
N LEU A 6 -7.16 -20.15 -13.17
CA LEU A 6 -6.29 -20.53 -12.05
C LEU A 6 -7.02 -21.54 -11.16
N SER A 7 -6.34 -22.63 -10.80
CA SER A 7 -6.83 -23.54 -9.76
C SER A 7 -6.34 -23.04 -8.40
N ILE A 8 -7.28 -22.63 -7.56
CA ILE A 8 -7.00 -22.04 -6.24
C ILE A 8 -7.98 -22.66 -5.24
N ASP A 9 -7.54 -22.84 -4.01
CA ASP A 9 -8.37 -23.29 -2.89
C ASP A 9 -9.59 -22.38 -2.65
N GLU A 10 -10.74 -22.99 -2.33
CA GLU A 10 -12.03 -22.30 -2.19
C GLU A 10 -12.02 -21.25 -1.06
N HIS A 11 -11.44 -21.58 0.09
CA HIS A 11 -11.33 -20.63 1.20
C HIS A 11 -10.45 -19.42 0.84
N THR A 12 -9.46 -19.64 -0.02
CA THR A 12 -8.63 -18.54 -0.54
C THR A 12 -9.42 -17.65 -1.50
N ILE A 13 -10.27 -18.23 -2.36
CA ILE A 13 -11.17 -17.46 -3.24
C ILE A 13 -12.14 -16.61 -2.41
N GLU A 14 -12.73 -17.16 -1.35
CA GLU A 14 -13.66 -16.43 -0.48
C GLU A 14 -13.00 -15.24 0.22
N ARG A 15 -11.83 -15.47 0.84
CA ARG A 15 -11.06 -14.41 1.49
C ARG A 15 -10.65 -13.31 0.49
N GLY A 16 -10.24 -13.71 -0.71
CA GLY A 16 -9.94 -12.77 -1.80
C GLY A 16 -11.14 -11.92 -2.20
N LYS A 17 -12.32 -12.54 -2.38
CA LYS A 17 -13.57 -11.81 -2.69
C LYS A 17 -13.97 -10.86 -1.57
N LEU A 18 -13.83 -11.26 -0.30
CA LEU A 18 -14.12 -10.40 0.85
C LEU A 18 -13.19 -9.18 0.88
N TYR A 19 -11.89 -9.40 0.68
CA TYR A 19 -10.91 -8.33 0.58
C TYR A 19 -11.24 -7.36 -0.57
N ALA A 20 -11.53 -7.88 -1.75
CA ALA A 20 -11.87 -7.08 -2.92
C ALA A 20 -13.10 -6.19 -2.68
N ARG A 21 -14.16 -6.75 -2.09
CA ARG A 21 -15.38 -6.02 -1.73
C ARG A 21 -15.11 -4.88 -0.74
N ARG A 22 -14.29 -5.13 0.29
CA ARG A 22 -13.90 -4.10 1.27
C ARG A 22 -13.16 -2.93 0.63
N GLN A 23 -12.43 -3.18 -0.45
CA GLN A 23 -11.70 -2.16 -1.21
C GLN A 23 -12.54 -1.55 -2.37
N GLY A 24 -13.79 -1.99 -2.57
CA GLY A 24 -14.62 -1.54 -3.70
C GLY A 24 -14.13 -2.03 -5.07
N ARG A 25 -13.38 -3.14 -5.12
CA ARG A 25 -12.76 -3.69 -6.33
C ARG A 25 -13.24 -5.11 -6.61
N THR A 26 -12.97 -5.61 -7.82
CA THR A 26 -13.18 -7.02 -8.18
C THR A 26 -11.92 -7.85 -7.91
N LEU A 27 -12.09 -9.14 -7.61
CA LEU A 27 -10.96 -10.04 -7.39
C LEU A 27 -10.06 -10.12 -8.64
N SER A 28 -10.65 -10.19 -9.83
CA SER A 28 -9.90 -10.22 -11.09
C SER A 28 -9.05 -8.98 -11.30
N SER A 29 -9.58 -7.78 -11.01
CA SER A 29 -8.81 -6.54 -11.12
C SER A 29 -7.63 -6.49 -10.15
N ILE A 30 -7.78 -7.03 -8.93
CA ILE A 30 -6.67 -7.11 -7.97
C ILE A 30 -5.58 -8.07 -8.45
N VAL A 31 -5.99 -9.23 -9.01
CA VAL A 31 -5.05 -10.22 -9.54
C VAL A 31 -4.30 -9.67 -10.76
N GLU A 32 -5.01 -8.97 -11.64
CA GLU A 32 -4.43 -8.30 -12.82
C GLU A 32 -3.38 -7.26 -12.42
N ASP A 33 -3.74 -6.32 -11.54
CA ASP A 33 -2.80 -5.33 -10.98
C ASP A 33 -1.58 -5.99 -10.35
N TYR A 34 -1.76 -7.09 -9.63
CA TYR A 34 -0.66 -7.80 -9.00
C TYR A 34 0.27 -8.40 -10.05
N LEU A 35 -0.27 -9.07 -11.06
CA LEU A 35 0.54 -9.62 -12.15
C LEU A 35 1.27 -8.53 -12.93
N GLU A 36 0.65 -7.37 -13.16
CA GLU A 36 1.30 -6.20 -13.75
C GLU A 36 2.42 -5.65 -12.84
N SER A 37 2.22 -5.67 -11.52
CA SER A 37 3.24 -5.21 -10.57
C SER A 37 4.50 -6.10 -10.56
N LEU A 38 4.37 -7.39 -10.90
CA LEU A 38 5.49 -8.33 -10.96
C LEU A 38 6.40 -8.10 -12.18
N THR A 39 5.84 -7.60 -13.28
CA THR A 39 6.58 -7.31 -14.52
C THR A 39 7.04 -5.86 -14.61
N ARG A 40 6.58 -5.03 -13.69
CA ARG A 40 7.11 -3.68 -13.47
C ARG A 40 8.49 -3.85 -12.84
N GLU A 41 9.52 -4.02 -13.67
CA GLU A 41 10.92 -3.91 -13.26
C GLU A 41 11.07 -2.73 -12.31
N ASP A 42 11.92 -2.88 -11.28
CA ASP A 42 12.29 -1.96 -10.19
C ASP A 42 12.65 -0.54 -10.66
N SER A 43 11.73 0.10 -11.37
CA SER A 43 11.60 1.52 -11.51
C SER A 43 11.04 1.95 -10.18
N THR A 44 11.95 1.91 -9.18
CA THR A 44 11.90 2.63 -7.92
C THR A 44 10.80 3.65 -8.04
N ALA A 45 9.68 3.30 -7.40
CA ALA A 45 8.43 4.02 -7.47
C ALA A 45 8.74 5.48 -7.75
N GLN A 46 8.35 5.96 -8.94
CA GLN A 46 8.30 7.38 -9.20
C GLN A 46 7.16 7.89 -8.32
N LEU A 47 7.41 7.88 -7.00
CA LEU A 47 6.54 8.39 -5.97
C LEU A 47 6.21 9.78 -6.48
N SER A 48 4.91 10.02 -6.61
CA SER A 48 4.44 11.34 -7.00
C SER A 48 5.15 12.36 -6.11
N PRO A 49 5.46 13.57 -6.61
CA PRO A 49 6.15 14.58 -5.83
C PRO A 49 5.54 14.77 -4.43
N SER A 50 4.23 14.59 -4.30
CA SER A 50 3.50 14.60 -3.04
C SER A 50 3.87 13.46 -2.08
N ILE A 51 3.99 12.21 -2.55
CA ILE A 51 4.40 11.07 -1.70
C ILE A 51 5.88 11.19 -1.31
N ARG A 52 6.71 11.71 -2.21
CA ARG A 52 8.13 11.98 -1.93
C ARG A 52 8.29 13.10 -0.89
N ALA A 53 7.46 14.15 -0.99
CA ALA A 53 7.40 15.21 0.01
C ALA A 53 6.99 14.65 1.38
N LEU A 54 5.94 13.82 1.44
CA LEU A 54 5.48 13.14 2.66
C LEU A 54 6.54 12.21 3.30
N MET A 55 7.31 11.49 2.48
CA MET A 55 8.43 10.69 2.99
C MET A 55 9.60 11.57 3.48
N GLY A 56 9.88 12.70 2.81
CA GLY A 56 10.93 13.63 3.23
C GLY A 56 10.70 14.26 4.60
N ILE A 57 9.43 14.45 4.99
CA ILE A 57 9.06 14.94 6.34
C ILE A 57 9.40 13.92 7.43
N GLY A 58 9.50 12.63 7.09
CA GLY A 58 9.86 11.54 8.01
C GLY A 58 11.34 11.12 7.98
N GLN A 59 12.19 11.77 7.17
CA GLN A 59 13.63 11.46 7.09
C GLN A 59 14.51 12.41 7.91
N GLY A 60 13.93 13.24 8.78
CA GLY A 60 14.70 13.85 9.87
C GLY A 60 15.03 12.81 10.93
N PRO A 61 16.13 12.96 11.71
CA PRO A 61 16.28 12.17 12.91
C PRO A 61 15.04 12.44 13.77
N ALA A 62 14.17 11.44 13.92
CA ALA A 62 13.10 11.49 14.89
C ALA A 62 13.76 11.43 16.26
N ASP A 63 14.18 12.58 16.77
CA ASP A 63 14.69 12.68 18.13
C ASP A 63 13.50 12.53 19.07
N GLU A 64 13.52 11.47 19.87
CA GLU A 64 12.49 11.20 20.87
C GLU A 64 12.30 12.39 21.83
N ASN A 65 13.32 13.24 21.99
CA ASN A 65 13.24 14.46 22.79
C ASN A 65 12.33 15.54 22.17
N ASP A 66 12.32 15.69 20.85
CA ASP A 66 11.44 16.67 20.17
C ASP A 66 9.96 16.32 20.36
N TYR A 67 9.64 15.02 20.31
CA TYR A 67 8.28 14.54 20.59
C TYR A 67 7.88 14.80 22.05
N ARG A 68 8.81 14.59 23.00
CA ARG A 68 8.57 14.82 24.43
C ARG A 68 8.35 16.30 24.74
N TRP A 69 9.10 17.21 24.12
CA TRP A 69 8.88 18.66 24.28
C TRP A 69 7.54 19.09 23.72
N HIS A 70 7.14 18.60 22.55
CA HIS A 70 5.85 18.92 21.95
C HIS A 70 4.66 18.49 22.83
N LEU A 71 4.78 17.35 23.53
CA LEU A 71 3.78 16.88 24.49
C LEU A 71 3.73 17.72 25.78
N MET A 72 4.86 18.28 26.21
CA MET A 72 4.94 19.14 27.39
C MET A 72 4.32 20.52 27.14
N GLU A 73 4.55 21.11 25.97
CA GLU A 73 4.03 22.44 25.61
C GLU A 73 2.51 22.44 25.44
N LYS A 74 1.93 21.36 24.88
CA LYS A 74 0.48 21.24 24.66
C LYS A 74 -0.34 20.98 25.93
N ASN A 75 0.32 20.61 27.04
CA ASN A 75 -0.33 20.39 28.34
C ASN A 75 -0.04 21.52 29.36
N SER A 76 0.38 22.71 28.88
CA SER A 76 0.41 23.95 29.68
C SER A 76 -0.78 24.85 29.35
#